data_AF-A0A9W4ZDV0-F1
#
_entry.id   AF-A0A9W4ZDV0-F1
#
_cell.length_a   1.000
_cell.length_b   1.000
_cell.length_c   1.000
_cell.angle_alpha   90.00
_cell.angle_beta   90.00
_cell.angle_gamma   90.00
#
_symmetry.space_group_name_H-M   'P 1'
#
loop_
_entity.id
_entity.type
_entity.pdbx_description
1 polymer ?
#
loop_
_entity_poly.entity_id
_entity_poly.type
_entity_poly.pdbx_seq_one_letter_code
_entity_poly.pdbx_strand_id
1 'polypeptide(L)' 'MTTLISKGEKQRRNTHYQRKKRGSVTWEEHVEEKKEKLAQLEEIMEKTPKSSNKEIAKQMGVSAKTIQRLKKQI' A
#
# COMPACT_ATOMS: atom_id res chain seq x y z
N MET A 1 -3.44 14.13 -38.33
CA MET A 1 -2.43 14.61 -37.36
C MET A 1 -1.67 13.43 -36.80
N THR A 2 -0.49 13.13 -37.35
CA THR A 2 0.45 12.16 -36.80
C THR A 2 1.39 12.90 -35.85
N THR A 3 1.32 12.59 -34.55
CA THR A 3 2.26 13.16 -33.58
C THR A 3 3.66 12.61 -33.84
N LEU A 4 4.70 13.46 -33.80
CA LEU A 4 6.13 13.08 -33.91
C LEU A 4 6.58 12.04 -32.86
N ILE A 5 5.75 11.78 -31.86
CA ILE A 5 6.03 10.90 -30.72
C ILE A 5 5.03 9.76 -30.74
N SER A 6 5.52 8.54 -30.48
CA SER A 6 4.68 7.36 -30.35
C SER A 6 3.73 7.47 -29.14
N LYS A 7 2.58 6.78 -29.22
CA LYS A 7 1.61 6.75 -28.12
C LYS A 7 2.23 6.26 -26.81
N GLY A 8 3.10 5.25 -26.87
CA GLY A 8 3.78 4.69 -25.69
C GLY A 8 4.73 5.68 -25.02
N GLU A 9 5.51 6.43 -25.81
CA GLU A 9 6.44 7.43 -25.26
C GLU A 9 5.69 8.62 -24.64
N LYS A 10 4.58 9.04 -25.25
CA LYS A 10 3.69 10.06 -24.66
C LYS A 10 3.13 9.60 -23.30
N GLN A 11 2.73 8.34 -23.20
CA GLN A 11 2.25 7.76 -21.94
C GLN A 11 3.35 7.72 -20.87
N ARG A 12 4.54 7.23 -21.21
CA ARG A 12 5.69 7.18 -20.29
C ARG A 12 6.00 8.56 -19.71
N ARG A 13 6.09 9.59 -20.55
CA ARG A 13 6.34 10.98 -20.11
C ARG A 13 5.26 11.51 -19.19
N ASN A 14 3.99 11.25 -19.52
CA ASN A 14 2.87 11.67 -18.67
C ASN A 14 2.93 10.97 -17.30
N THR A 15 3.24 9.66 -17.26
CA THR A 15 3.42 8.92 -15.99
C THR A 15 4.49 9.56 -15.11
N HIS A 16 5.66 9.89 -15.67
CA HIS A 16 6.72 10.57 -14.90
C HIS A 16 6.29 11.96 -14.41
N TYR A 17 5.64 12.76 -15.26
CA TYR A 17 5.11 14.07 -14.87
C TYR A 17 4.11 13.98 -13.73
N GLN A 18 3.16 13.05 -13.80
CA GLN A 18 2.15 12.85 -12.76
C GLN A 18 2.76 12.35 -11.44
N ARG A 19 3.76 11.46 -11.49
CA ARG A 19 4.51 11.02 -10.30
C ARG A 19 5.18 12.19 -9.57
N LYS A 20 5.88 13.04 -10.32
CA LYS A 20 6.51 14.25 -9.78
C LYS A 20 5.48 15.22 -9.18
N LYS A 21 4.37 15.46 -9.90
CA LYS A 21 3.32 16.39 -9.45
C LYS A 21 2.63 15.95 -8.16
N ARG A 22 2.40 14.65 -7.98
CA ARG A 22 1.69 14.11 -6.81
C ARG A 22 2.55 13.95 -5.57
N GLY A 23 3.89 14.03 -5.69
CA GLY A 23 4.79 13.58 -4.65
C GLY A 23 4.60 12.08 -4.41
N SER A 24 4.81 11.27 -5.46
CA SER A 24 4.65 9.82 -5.33
C SER A 24 5.67 9.27 -4.33
N VAL A 25 5.16 8.59 -3.29
CA VAL A 25 5.91 7.70 -2.42
C VAL A 25 6.81 6.80 -3.27
N THR A 26 8.10 6.73 -2.95
CA THR A 26 9.03 5.87 -3.69
C THR A 26 8.60 4.40 -3.53
N TRP A 27 9.07 3.53 -4.43
CA TRP A 27 8.80 2.10 -4.28
C TRP A 27 9.32 1.57 -2.94
N GLU A 28 10.48 2.06 -2.49
CA GLU A 28 11.06 1.69 -1.20
C GLU A 28 10.17 2.11 -0.04
N GLU A 29 9.73 3.37 -0.01
CA GLU A 29 8.84 3.88 1.03
C GLU A 29 7.51 3.10 1.07
N HIS A 30 6.96 2.74 -0.09
CA HIS A 30 5.74 1.94 -0.16
C HIS A 30 5.94 0.51 0.41
N VAL A 31 7.09 -0.10 0.13
CA VAL A 31 7.43 -1.42 0.66
C VAL A 31 7.65 -1.34 2.17
N GLU A 32 8.29 -0.28 2.66
CA GLU A 32 8.57 -0.11 4.09
C GLU A 32 7.27 0.12 4.89
N GLU A 33 6.38 0.99 4.40
CA GLU A 33 5.05 1.19 5.00
C GLU A 33 4.25 -0.13 5.07
N LYS A 34 4.44 -1.02 4.08
CA LYS A 34 3.80 -2.34 4.08
C LYS A 34 4.40 -3.24 5.16
N LYS A 35 5.73 -3.26 5.33
CA LYS A 35 6.38 -4.07 6.37
C LYS A 35 5.99 -3.61 7.77
N GLU A 36 5.97 -2.30 8.01
CA GLU A 36 5.54 -1.74 9.30
C GLU A 36 4.13 -2.20 9.67
N LYS A 37 3.19 -2.21 8.71
CA LYS A 37 1.82 -2.69 8.92
C LYS A 37 1.75 -4.20 9.22
N LEU A 38 2.66 -5.00 8.68
CA LEU A 38 2.74 -6.43 8.98
C LEU A 38 3.29 -6.65 10.40
N ALA A 39 4.37 -5.95 10.76
CA ALA A 39 4.94 -6.02 12.11
C ALA A 39 3.94 -5.60 13.19
N GLN A 40 3.21 -4.50 12.98
CA GLN A 40 2.14 -4.06 13.88
C GLN A 40 1.02 -5.10 14.03
N LEU A 41 0.69 -5.81 12.96
CA LEU A 41 -0.33 -6.87 12.99
C LEU A 41 0.16 -8.08 13.81
N GLU A 42 1.42 -8.48 13.63
CA GLU A 42 2.05 -9.56 14.39
C GLU A 42 2.04 -9.24 15.90
N GLU A 43 2.48 -8.05 16.29
CA GLU A 43 2.46 -7.62 17.69
C GLU A 43 1.06 -7.67 18.32
N ILE A 44 0.03 -7.24 17.57
CA ILE A 44 -1.35 -7.26 18.07
C ILE A 44 -1.85 -8.71 18.20
N MET A 45 -1.49 -9.59 17.25
CA MET A 45 -1.85 -11.00 17.31
C MET A 45 -1.20 -11.72 18.49
N GLU A 46 0.05 -11.38 18.83
CA GLU A 46 0.73 -11.91 20.02
C GLU A 46 0.09 -11.42 21.32
N LYS A 47 -0.20 -10.12 21.41
CA LYS A 47 -0.82 -9.50 22.60
C LYS A 47 -2.26 -9.95 22.80
N THR A 48 -2.99 -10.25 21.71
CA THR A 48 -4.42 -10.57 21.73
C THR A 48 -4.76 -11.78 20.83
N PRO A 49 -4.46 -13.01 21.28
CA PRO A 49 -4.55 -14.20 20.43
C PRO A 49 -5.97 -14.57 19.96
N LYS A 50 -7.01 -14.05 20.63
CA LYS A 50 -8.43 -14.32 20.30
C LYS A 50 -9.19 -13.12 19.74
N SER A 51 -8.51 -11.99 19.48
CA SER A 51 -9.20 -10.79 19.02
C SER A 51 -9.80 -10.97 17.63
N SER A 52 -11.01 -10.44 17.46
CA SER A 52 -11.69 -10.46 16.17
C SER A 52 -10.97 -9.56 15.18
N ASN A 53 -11.01 -9.89 13.89
CA ASN A 53 -10.47 -9.02 12.83
C ASN A 53 -11.07 -7.60 12.88
N LYS A 54 -12.30 -7.45 13.40
CA LYS A 54 -12.93 -6.13 13.61
C LYS A 54 -12.27 -5.32 14.73
N GLU A 55 -11.78 -5.97 15.77
CA GLU A 55 -11.12 -5.33 16.92
C GLU A 55 -9.71 -4.90 16.54
N ILE A 56 -8.96 -5.79 15.88
CA ILE A 56 -7.63 -5.50 15.33
C ILE A 56 -7.71 -4.32 14.35
N ALA A 57 -8.73 -4.31 13.49
CA ALA A 57 -8.99 -3.23 12.55
C ALA A 57 -9.23 -1.87 13.23
N LYS A 58 -9.99 -1.84 14.34
CA LYS A 58 -10.22 -0.62 15.13
C LYS A 58 -8.91 -0.12 15.76
N GLN A 59 -8.10 -1.02 16.30
CA GLN A 59 -6.84 -0.67 16.94
C GLN A 59 -5.80 -0.13 15.94
N MET A 60 -5.76 -0.69 14.73
CA MET A 60 -4.87 -0.24 13.66
C MET A 60 -5.43 0.92 12.82
N GLY A 61 -6.70 1.32 13.01
CA GLY A 61 -7.36 2.35 12.20
C GLY A 61 -7.56 1.96 10.72
N VAL A 62 -7.63 0.66 10.40
CA VAL A 62 -7.79 0.15 9.04
C VAL A 62 -9.08 -0.65 8.86
N SER A 63 -9.43 -1.00 7.62
CA SER A 63 -10.58 -1.86 7.37
C SER A 63 -10.32 -3.32 7.75
N ALA A 64 -11.35 -4.04 8.19
CA ALA A 64 -11.24 -5.49 8.46
C ALA A 64 -10.80 -6.30 7.23
N LYS A 65 -11.16 -5.85 6.02
CA LYS A 65 -10.70 -6.45 4.76
C LYS A 65 -9.18 -6.28 4.56
N THR A 66 -8.64 -5.12 4.97
CA THR A 66 -7.20 -4.87 4.97
C THR A 66 -6.48 -5.87 5.89
N ILE A 67 -6.98 -6.08 7.11
CA ILE A 67 -6.44 -7.08 8.05
C ILE A 67 -6.50 -8.48 7.46
N GLN A 68 -7.63 -8.88 6.87
CA GLN A 68 -7.75 -10.20 6.24
C GLN A 68 -6.74 -10.39 5.11
N ARG A 69 -6.45 -9.35 4.32
CA ARG A 69 -5.43 -9.39 3.27
C ARG A 69 -4.02 -9.49 3.85
N LEU A 70 -3.72 -8.75 4.91
CA LEU A 70 -2.42 -8.77 5.59
C LEU A 70 -2.16 -10.15 6.24
N LYS A 71 -3.15 -10.74 6.89
CA LYS A 71 -3.07 -12.11 7.45
C LYS A 71 -2.84 -13.21 6.42
N LYS A 72 -3.07 -12.97 5.12
CA LYS A 72 -2.76 -13.93 4.05
C LYS A 72 -1.31 -13.83 3.57
N GLN A 73 -0.60 -12.78 3.97
CA GLN A 73 0.78 -12.50 3.57
C GLN A 73 1.79 -12.91 4.65
N ILE A 74 1.29 -13.25 5.84
CA ILE A 74 1.98 -13.91 6.95
C ILE A 74 1.58 -15.37 6.87
#